data_AF-A0A285J2L2-F1
#
_entry.id   AF-A0A285J2L2-F1
#
_cell.length_a   1.000
_cell.length_b   1.000
_cell.length_c   1.000
_cell.angle_alpha   90.00
_cell.angle_beta   90.00
_cell.angle_gamma   90.00
#
_symmetry.space_group_name_H-M   'P 1'
#
loop_
_entity.id
_entity.type
_entity.pdbx_description
1 polymer ?
#
loop_
_entity_poly.entity_id
_entity_poly.type
_entity_poly.pdbx_seq_one_letter_code
_entity_poly.pdbx_strand_id
1 'polypeptide(L)'
;MNKVSGFNKQQGTSLLEVLIAVLVLAIGILGVVGLQSVSLRSTNTAHERAMAVILTETLFEVMRTTGPVSRTNAFEMSTCDGVGGIPVTRDWQEDVKQVTAECALVEWADGVYTVTIDWSDQRLNANSVVVMEVRP
;
A
#
# COMPACT_ATOMS: atom_id res chain seq x y z
N MET A 1 -60.53 54.89 2.33
CA MET A 1 -59.19 54.42 1.89
C MET A 1 -58.80 53.27 2.78
N ASN A 2 -58.48 52.10 2.21
CA ASN A 2 -57.49 51.14 2.72
C ASN A 2 -57.30 50.03 1.68
N LYS A 3 -56.07 49.89 1.19
CA LYS A 3 -55.68 48.96 0.11
C LYS A 3 -55.75 47.52 0.63
N VAL A 4 -56.44 46.65 -0.11
CA VAL A 4 -56.37 45.19 0.08
C VAL A 4 -55.00 44.73 -0.44
N SER A 5 -54.13 44.24 0.45
CA SER A 5 -52.83 43.66 0.09
C SER A 5 -53.02 42.42 -0.78
N GLY A 6 -52.27 42.35 -1.88
CA GLY A 6 -52.41 41.35 -2.92
C GLY A 6 -52.08 39.92 -2.49
N PHE A 7 -52.76 38.96 -3.11
CA PHE A 7 -52.45 37.53 -3.01
C PHE A 7 -51.04 37.26 -3.54
N ASN A 8 -50.14 36.80 -2.66
CA ASN A 8 -48.87 36.21 -3.06
C ASN A 8 -49.15 34.95 -3.90
N LYS A 9 -48.76 34.97 -5.18
CA LYS A 9 -48.79 33.79 -6.03
C LYS A 9 -47.68 32.84 -5.58
N GLN A 10 -48.04 31.76 -4.88
CA GLN A 10 -47.15 30.63 -4.65
C GLN A 10 -46.86 29.99 -6.01
N GLN A 11 -45.69 30.28 -6.58
CA GLN A 11 -45.25 29.63 -7.80
C GLN A 11 -44.67 28.27 -7.43
N GLY A 12 -45.30 27.20 -7.94
CA GLY A 12 -44.97 25.81 -7.65
C GLY A 12 -43.63 25.36 -8.24
N THR A 13 -42.52 25.88 -7.72
CA THR A 13 -41.15 25.47 -8.06
C THR A 13 -40.46 24.65 -6.96
N SER A 14 -41.07 24.47 -5.78
CA SER A 14 -40.38 23.84 -4.63
C SER A 14 -40.07 22.35 -4.82
N LEU A 15 -40.92 21.59 -5.53
CA LEU A 15 -40.67 20.16 -5.75
C LEU A 15 -39.51 19.94 -6.73
N LEU A 16 -39.43 20.78 -7.77
CA LEU A 16 -38.32 20.75 -8.72
C LEU A 16 -37.01 21.21 -8.06
N GLU A 17 -37.07 22.23 -7.21
CA GLU A 17 -35.91 22.72 -6.44
C GLU A 17 -35.34 21.66 -5.49
N VAL A 18 -36.21 20.95 -4.75
CA VAL A 18 -35.78 19.84 -3.88
C VAL A 18 -35.21 18.69 -4.72
N LEU A 19 -35.80 18.37 -5.87
CA LEU A 19 -35.31 17.30 -6.74
C LEU A 19 -33.93 17.63 -7.31
N ILE A 20 -33.70 18.88 -7.72
CA ILE A 20 -32.39 19.35 -8.17
C ILE A 20 -31.38 19.35 -7.01
N ALA A 21 -31.78 19.79 -5.81
CA ALA A 21 -30.91 19.78 -4.63
C ALA A 21 -30.47 18.35 -4.26
N VAL A 22 -31.40 17.39 -4.26
CA VAL A 22 -31.10 15.97 -4.01
C VAL A 22 -30.22 15.39 -5.12
N LEU A 23 -30.46 15.75 -6.39
CA LEU A 23 -29.61 15.31 -7.51
C LEU A 23 -28.17 15.80 -7.36
N VAL A 24 -27.97 17.08 -7.09
CA VAL A 24 -26.64 17.68 -6.88
C VAL A 24 -25.96 17.05 -5.67
N LEU A 25 -26.69 16.85 -4.57
CA LEU A 25 -26.16 16.19 -3.38
C LEU A 25 -25.74 14.75 -3.67
N ALA A 26 -26.55 13.99 -4.41
CA ALA A 26 -26.23 12.62 -4.78
C ALA A 26 -24.94 12.53 -5.61
N ILE A 27 -24.76 13.41 -6.60
CA ILE A 27 -23.52 13.50 -7.39
C ILE A 27 -22.33 13.88 -6.49
N GLY A 28 -22.53 14.82 -5.56
CA GLY A 28 -21.50 15.23 -4.59
C GLY A 28 -21.00 14.07 -3.73
N ILE A 29 -21.91 13.26 -3.17
CA ILE A 29 -21.55 12.11 -2.34
C ILE A 29 -20.80 11.04 -3.17
N LEU A 30 -21.25 10.76 -4.40
CA LEU A 30 -20.54 9.83 -5.29
C LEU A 30 -19.11 10.30 -5.59
N GLY A 31 -18.92 11.61 -5.79
CA GLY A 31 -17.59 12.20 -5.96
C GLY A 31 -16.69 11.99 -4.73
N VAL A 32 -17.23 12.21 -3.52
CA VAL A 32 -16.49 12.01 -2.27
C VAL A 32 -16.12 10.54 -2.06
N VAL A 33 -17.04 9.60 -2.33
CA VAL A 33 -16.77 8.16 -2.24
C VAL A 33 -15.66 7.76 -3.21
N GLY A 34 -15.67 8.25 -4.44
CA GLY A 34 -14.60 8.00 -5.41
C GLY A 34 -13.23 8.48 -4.92
N LEU A 35 -13.17 9.69 -4.36
CA LEU A 35 -11.94 10.22 -3.76
C LEU A 35 -11.47 9.38 -2.57
N GLN A 36 -12.39 8.93 -1.71
CA GLN A 36 -12.06 8.05 -0.59
C GLN A 36 -11.47 6.72 -1.06
N SER A 37 -12.02 6.10 -2.11
CA SER A 37 -11.48 4.84 -2.66
C SER A 37 -10.04 4.99 -3.16
N VAL A 38 -9.73 6.08 -3.86
CA VAL A 38 -8.37 6.36 -4.33
C VAL A 38 -7.41 6.63 -3.17
N SER A 39 -7.86 7.40 -2.17
CA SER A 39 -7.08 7.69 -0.96
C SER A 39 -6.72 6.41 -0.18
N LEU A 40 -7.69 5.51 0.01
CA LEU A 40 -7.45 4.21 0.65
C LEU A 40 -6.42 3.37 -0.11
N ARG A 41 -6.55 3.29 -1.44
CA ARG A 41 -5.57 2.58 -2.28
C ARG A 41 -4.17 3.19 -2.15
N SER A 42 -4.08 4.51 -2.21
CA SER A 42 -2.80 5.21 -2.05
C SER A 42 -2.18 4.97 -0.68
N THR A 43 -3.01 4.89 0.38
CA THR A 43 -2.55 4.63 1.75
C THR A 43 -2.01 3.21 1.89
N ASN A 44 -2.70 2.21 1.32
CA ASN A 44 -2.23 0.82 1.32
C ASN A 44 -0.90 0.68 0.57
N THR A 45 -0.77 1.24 -0.64
CA THR A 45 0.50 1.19 -1.39
C THR A 45 1.63 1.91 -0.66
N ALA A 46 1.35 3.02 0.03
CA ALA A 46 2.35 3.70 0.85
C ALA A 46 2.77 2.85 2.06
N HIS A 47 1.82 2.15 2.69
CA HIS A 47 2.10 1.22 3.79
C HIS A 47 2.95 0.03 3.35
N GLU A 48 2.62 -0.62 2.23
CA GLU A 48 3.40 -1.72 1.63
C GLU A 48 4.86 -1.29 1.41
N ARG A 49 5.07 -0.14 0.77
CA ARG A 49 6.43 0.40 0.54
C ARG A 49 7.16 0.73 1.82
N ALA A 50 6.47 1.29 2.82
CA ALA A 50 7.09 1.59 4.11
C ALA A 50 7.54 0.32 4.83
N MET A 51 6.70 -0.74 4.82
CA MET A 51 7.05 -2.03 5.39
C MET A 51 8.20 -2.70 4.64
N ALA A 52 8.21 -2.64 3.30
CA ALA A 52 9.32 -3.15 2.49
C ALA A 52 10.66 -2.50 2.84
N VAL A 53 10.66 -1.17 3.01
CA VAL A 53 11.87 -0.44 3.43
C VAL A 53 12.32 -0.90 4.81
N ILE A 54 11.41 -0.96 5.79
CA ILE A 54 11.75 -1.40 7.15
C ILE A 54 12.35 -2.81 7.12
N LEU A 55 11.71 -3.76 6.44
CA LEU A 55 12.18 -5.14 6.33
C LEU A 55 13.52 -5.24 5.59
N THR A 56 13.74 -4.45 4.55
CA THR A 56 15.01 -4.46 3.83
C THR A 56 16.13 -3.86 4.69
N GLU A 57 15.86 -2.79 5.43
CA GLU A 57 16.82 -2.18 6.37
C GLU A 57 17.18 -3.12 7.51
N THR A 58 16.23 -3.92 8.03
CA THR A 58 16.57 -4.92 9.06
C THR A 58 17.49 -6.01 8.51
N LEU A 59 17.25 -6.51 7.29
CA LEU A 59 18.15 -7.45 6.63
C LEU A 59 19.53 -6.83 6.38
N PHE A 60 19.58 -5.58 5.93
CA PHE A 60 20.82 -4.87 5.68
C PHE A 60 21.67 -4.72 6.96
N GLU A 61 21.03 -4.43 8.10
CA GLU A 61 21.74 -4.38 9.38
C GLU A 61 22.32 -5.75 9.76
N VAL A 62 21.63 -6.85 9.47
CA VAL A 62 22.18 -8.21 9.65
C VAL A 62 23.40 -8.41 8.75
N MET A 63 23.34 -8.01 7.48
CA MET A 63 24.48 -8.10 6.56
C MET A 63 25.69 -7.31 7.10
N ARG A 64 25.44 -6.08 7.58
CA ARG A 64 26.49 -5.20 8.13
C ARG A 64 27.17 -5.80 9.36
N THR A 65 26.43 -6.52 10.21
CA THR A 65 26.96 -7.16 11.42
C THR A 65 27.68 -8.49 11.14
N THR A 66 27.42 -9.12 9.99
CA THR A 66 28.04 -10.40 9.60
C THR A 66 29.42 -10.22 8.92
N GLY A 67 29.83 -8.97 8.67
CA GLY A 67 31.19 -8.64 8.23
C GLY A 67 31.53 -9.19 6.84
N PRO A 68 32.70 -9.82 6.60
CA PRO A 68 33.14 -10.20 5.25
C PRO A 68 32.19 -11.15 4.51
N VAL A 69 31.37 -11.91 5.24
CA VAL A 69 30.40 -12.86 4.66
C VAL A 69 29.32 -12.13 3.85
N SER A 70 29.01 -10.87 4.14
CA SER A 70 28.07 -10.10 3.33
C SER A 70 28.59 -9.80 1.92
N ARG A 71 29.90 -9.90 1.68
CA ARG A 71 30.52 -9.65 0.36
C ARG A 71 30.55 -10.87 -0.57
N THR A 72 30.00 -12.00 -0.13
CA THR A 72 29.77 -13.18 -0.97
C THR A 72 28.28 -13.29 -1.29
N ASN A 73 27.82 -14.40 -1.87
CA ASN A 73 26.39 -14.68 -2.07
C ASN A 73 25.72 -15.32 -0.84
N ALA A 74 26.29 -15.15 0.36
CA ALA A 74 25.83 -15.87 1.54
C ALA A 74 24.37 -15.55 1.94
N PHE A 75 23.86 -14.37 1.59
CA PHE A 75 22.48 -13.97 1.87
C PHE A 75 21.51 -14.26 0.72
N GLU A 76 21.94 -14.97 -0.32
CA GLU A 76 21.06 -15.44 -1.38
C GLU A 76 20.03 -16.43 -0.79
N MET A 77 18.74 -16.13 -0.96
CA MET A 77 17.67 -16.96 -0.43
C MET A 77 16.44 -16.91 -1.33
N SER A 78 15.88 -18.09 -1.59
CA SER A 78 14.65 -18.28 -2.39
C SER A 78 13.56 -19.01 -1.60
N THR A 79 13.82 -19.31 -0.33
CA THR A 79 12.90 -20.00 0.59
C THR A 79 12.89 -19.32 1.95
N CYS A 80 11.93 -19.70 2.79
CA CYS A 80 11.73 -19.13 4.12
C CYS A 80 12.77 -19.62 5.16
N ASP A 81 13.74 -20.46 4.76
CA ASP A 81 14.66 -21.11 5.69
C ASP A 81 15.73 -20.16 6.24
N GLY A 82 15.91 -19.00 5.59
CA GLY A 82 17.00 -18.07 5.86
C GLY A 82 18.36 -18.64 5.48
N VAL A 83 19.41 -18.04 6.04
CA VAL A 83 20.81 -18.37 5.78
C VAL A 83 21.36 -19.24 6.90
N GLY A 84 21.95 -20.38 6.53
CA GLY A 84 22.65 -21.26 7.46
C GLY A 84 23.78 -20.53 8.20
N GLY A 85 23.79 -20.61 9.53
CA GLY A 85 24.77 -19.92 10.37
C GLY A 85 24.41 -18.47 10.73
N ILE A 86 23.30 -17.94 10.22
CA ILE A 86 22.78 -16.60 10.56
C ILE A 86 21.28 -16.72 10.92
N PRO A 87 20.93 -17.23 12.11
CA PRO A 87 19.55 -17.60 12.47
C PRO A 87 18.52 -16.47 12.33
N VAL A 88 18.94 -15.22 12.54
CA VAL A 88 18.07 -14.03 12.45
C VAL A 88 17.46 -13.83 11.05
N THR A 89 18.09 -14.35 9.99
CA THR A 89 17.55 -14.26 8.63
C THR A 89 16.32 -15.15 8.43
N ARG A 90 16.18 -16.24 9.18
CA ARG A 90 14.97 -17.06 9.18
C ARG A 90 13.82 -16.34 9.87
N ASP A 91 14.10 -15.71 11.01
CA ASP A 91 13.09 -14.94 11.73
C ASP A 91 12.63 -13.75 10.87
N TRP A 92 13.57 -13.10 10.15
CA TRP A 92 13.26 -12.09 9.15
C TRP A 92 12.36 -12.60 8.01
N GLN A 93 12.62 -13.81 7.48
CA GLN A 93 11.75 -14.42 6.47
C GLN A 93 10.33 -14.66 7.00
N GLU A 94 10.19 -15.08 8.25
CA GLU A 94 8.87 -15.24 8.88
C GLU A 94 8.16 -13.89 9.09
N ASP A 95 8.89 -12.82 9.44
CA ASP A 95 8.34 -11.46 9.52
C ASP A 95 7.84 -10.97 8.16
N VAL A 96 8.60 -11.21 7.09
CA VAL A 96 8.17 -10.91 5.72
C VAL A 96 6.89 -11.68 5.39
N LYS A 97 6.89 -12.99 5.65
CA LYS A 97 5.76 -13.87 5.36
C LYS A 97 4.51 -13.51 6.13
N GLN A 98 4.64 -12.99 7.35
CA GLN A 98 3.50 -12.53 8.12
C GLN A 98 2.77 -11.36 7.43
N VAL A 99 3.49 -10.51 6.71
CA VAL A 99 2.91 -9.31 6.08
C VAL A 99 2.59 -9.47 4.60
N THR A 100 3.12 -10.50 3.94
CA THR A 100 2.94 -10.77 2.50
C THR A 100 2.23 -12.07 2.16
N ALA A 101 2.23 -13.04 3.09
CA ALA A 101 1.93 -14.46 2.87
C ALA A 101 2.97 -15.26 2.05
N GLU A 102 4.02 -14.61 1.54
CA GLU A 102 5.10 -15.25 0.77
C GLU A 102 6.47 -14.92 1.38
N CYS A 103 7.51 -15.65 0.99
CA CYS A 103 8.86 -15.39 1.49
C CYS A 103 9.59 -14.45 0.54
N ALA A 104 10.47 -13.61 1.08
CA ALA A 104 11.26 -12.72 0.24
C ALA A 104 12.25 -13.53 -0.61
N LEU A 105 12.49 -13.03 -1.81
CA LEU A 105 13.54 -13.51 -2.69
C LEU A 105 14.71 -12.53 -2.62
N VAL A 106 15.89 -13.04 -2.25
CA VAL A 106 17.12 -12.25 -2.21
C VAL A 106 18.11 -12.87 -3.18
N GLU A 107 18.44 -12.13 -4.23
CA GLU A 107 19.38 -12.55 -5.26
C GLU A 107 20.70 -11.80 -5.10
N TRP A 108 21.79 -12.43 -5.54
CA TRP A 108 23.11 -11.81 -5.54
C TRP A 108 23.66 -11.73 -6.97
N ALA A 109 23.95 -10.51 -7.43
CA ALA A 109 24.57 -10.27 -8.72
C ALA A 109 25.54 -9.08 -8.64
N ASP A 110 26.73 -9.23 -9.22
CA ASP A 110 27.70 -8.14 -9.40
C ASP A 110 28.01 -7.30 -8.13
N GLY A 111 28.03 -7.93 -6.96
CA GLY A 111 28.32 -7.23 -5.70
C GLY A 111 27.12 -6.53 -5.05
N VAL A 112 25.91 -6.79 -5.55
CA VAL A 112 24.65 -6.19 -5.10
C VAL A 112 23.66 -7.29 -4.74
N TYR A 113 22.98 -7.10 -3.60
CA TYR A 113 21.81 -7.90 -3.25
C TYR A 113 20.55 -7.24 -3.77
N THR A 114 19.72 -8.00 -4.47
CA THR A 114 18.39 -7.58 -4.91
C THR A 114 17.36 -8.28 -4.04
N VAL A 115 16.71 -7.52 -3.17
CA VAL A 115 15.66 -7.99 -2.26
C VAL A 115 14.31 -7.73 -2.92
N THR A 116 13.55 -8.79 -3.13
CA THR A 116 12.21 -8.77 -3.73
C THR A 116 11.20 -9.24 -2.70
N ILE A 117 10.22 -8.39 -2.40
CA ILE A 117 9.13 -8.70 -1.48
C ILE A 117 7.79 -8.50 -2.23
N ASP A 118 6.94 -9.52 -2.19
CA ASP A 118 5.71 -9.61 -2.99
C ASP A 118 4.47 -9.48 -2.10
N TRP A 119 3.66 -8.42 -2.30
CA TRP A 119 2.36 -8.19 -1.66
C TRP A 119 1.17 -8.50 -2.59
N SER A 120 1.39 -9.26 -3.66
CA SER A 120 0.34 -9.53 -4.64
C SER A 120 -0.83 -10.29 -4.02
N ASP A 121 -2.04 -9.83 -4.32
CA ASP A 121 -3.27 -10.55 -4.00
C ASP A 121 -3.86 -11.12 -5.29
N GLN A 122 -3.69 -12.44 -5.46
CA GLN A 122 -4.21 -13.15 -6.62
C GLN A 122 -5.74 -13.05 -6.74
N ARG A 123 -6.47 -12.88 -5.62
CA ARG A 123 -7.93 -12.72 -5.63
C ARG A 123 -8.34 -11.39 -6.27
N LEU A 124 -7.47 -10.39 -6.21
CA LEU A 124 -7.70 -9.04 -6.72
C LEU A 124 -7.04 -8.81 -8.08
N ASN A 125 -6.32 -9.81 -8.63
CA ASN A 125 -5.41 -9.66 -9.79
C ASN A 125 -4.48 -8.45 -9.63
N ALA A 126 -4.10 -8.15 -8.38
CA ALA A 126 -3.30 -6.98 -8.04
C ALA A 126 -1.85 -7.43 -7.87
N ASN A 127 -0.99 -7.05 -8.81
CA ASN A 127 0.45 -7.28 -8.71
C ASN A 127 1.11 -6.12 -7.95
N SER A 128 1.68 -6.39 -6.78
CA SER A 128 2.40 -5.40 -5.95
C SER A 128 3.72 -5.98 -5.47
N VAL A 129 4.79 -5.72 -6.20
CA VAL A 129 6.15 -6.22 -5.88
C VAL A 129 7.05 -5.03 -5.59
N VAL A 130 7.76 -5.08 -4.47
CA VAL A 130 8.78 -4.09 -4.12
C VAL A 130 10.15 -4.73 -4.26
N VAL A 131 11.00 -4.11 -5.09
CA VAL A 131 12.38 -4.52 -5.32
C VAL A 131 13.31 -3.45 -4.77
N MET A 132 14.27 -3.86 -3.95
CA MET A 132 15.25 -2.98 -3.33
C MET A 132 16.65 -3.55 -3.55
N GLU A 133 17.59 -2.68 -3.96
CA GLU A 133 19.00 -3.05 -4.11
C GLU A 133 19.79 -2.59 -2.90
N VAL A 134 20.60 -3.50 -2.36
CA VAL A 134 21.41 -3.29 -1.16
C VAL A 134 22.85 -3.69 -1.47
N ARG A 135 23.81 -2.86 -1.06
CA ARG A 135 25.23 -3.17 -1.17
C ARG A 135 25.83 -3.46 0.21
N PRO A 136 26.59 -4.55 0.37
CA PRO A 136 27.22 -4.93 1.62
C PRO A 136 28.37 -4.00 2.07
#